data_AF-A0A3M1F3L6-F1
#
_entry.id   AF-A0A3M1F3L6-F1
#
_cell.length_a   1.000
_cell.length_b   1.000
_cell.length_c   1.000
_cell.angle_alpha   90.00
_cell.angle_beta   90.00
_cell.angle_gamma   90.00
#
_symmetry.space_group_name_H-M   'P 1'
#
loop_
_entity.id
_entity.type
_entity.pdbx_description
1 polymer ?
#
loop_
_entity_poly.entity_id
_entity_poly.type
_entity_poly.pdbx_seq_one_letter_code
_entity_poly.pdbx_strand_id
1 'polypeptide(L)' 'MLRGGAWVGNGDVLRAAYRVTDNPNVSRNLNGFRCARSP' A
#
# COMPACT_ATOMS: atom_id res chain seq x y z
N MET A 1 -2.03 -4.80 -5.74
CA MET A 1 -1.46 -5.05 -4.39
C MET A 1 -0.90 -3.74 -3.86
N LEU A 2 -1.19 -3.39 -2.61
CA LEU A 2 -0.64 -2.20 -1.94
C LEU A 2 0.65 -2.53 -1.19
N ARG A 3 1.53 -1.54 -1.06
CA ARG A 3 2.86 -1.65 -0.43
C ARG A 3 3.21 -0.38 0.34
N GLY A 4 4.09 -0.52 1.34
CA GLY A 4 4.69 0.61 2.06
C GLY A 4 3.91 1.12 3.27
N GLY A 5 2.74 0.53 3.57
CA GLY A 5 1.92 0.92 4.73
C GLY A 5 1.30 2.31 4.63
N ALA A 6 0.64 2.72 5.71
CA ALA A 6 0.05 4.04 5.92
C ALA A 6 0.31 4.49 7.37
N TRP A 7 -0.03 5.73 7.70
CA TRP A 7 0.25 6.33 9.02
C TRP A 7 -0.29 5.55 10.23
N VAL A 8 -1.36 4.76 10.06
CA VAL A 8 -1.95 3.92 11.12
C VAL A 8 -1.33 2.52 11.23
N GLY A 9 -0.33 2.21 10.41
CA GLY A 9 0.31 0.89 10.37
C GLY A 9 1.32 0.68 11.50
N ASN A 10 1.44 -0.55 11.98
CA ASN A 10 2.55 -0.96 12.85
C ASN A 10 3.83 -1.22 12.03
N GLY A 11 4.95 -1.49 12.70
CA GLY A 11 6.25 -1.71 12.03
C GLY A 11 6.25 -2.88 11.03
N ASP A 12 5.36 -3.86 11.18
CA ASP A 12 5.30 -5.02 10.30
C ASP A 12 4.79 -4.68 8.89
N VAL A 13 3.88 -3.70 8.77
CA VAL A 13 3.34 -3.31 7.46
C VAL A 13 4.29 -2.43 6.65
N LEU A 14 5.35 -1.91 7.28
CA LEU A 14 6.39 -1.11 6.63
C LEU A 14 7.48 -1.96 5.97
N ARG A 15 7.48 -3.28 6.19
CA ARG A 15 8.46 -4.19 5.60
C ARG A 15 8.32 -4.18 4.06
N ALA A 16 9.45 -4.10 3.36
CA ALA A 16 9.48 -4.09 1.90
C ALA A 16 8.82 -5.32 1.26
N ALA A 17 8.87 -6.46 1.95
CA ALA A 17 8.26 -7.73 1.52
C ALA A 17 6.76 -7.83 1.85
N TYR A 18 6.22 -6.95 2.70
CA TYR A 18 4.81 -6.97 3.08
C TYR A 18 3.93 -6.58 1.90
N ARG A 19 2.83 -7.33 1.72
CA ARG A 19 1.89 -7.15 0.62
C ARG A 19 0.47 -7.14 1.17
N VAL A 20 -0.26 -6.08 0.88
CA VAL A 20 -1.69 -5.99 1.21
C VAL A 20 -2.52 -6.30 -0.01
N THR A 21 -3.46 -7.22 0.17
CA THR A 21 -4.56 -7.49 -0.75
C THR A 21 -5.82 -6.84 -0.22
N ASP A 22 -6.51 -6.11 -1.08
CA ASP A 22 -7.78 -5.49 -0.77
C ASP A 22 -8.68 -5.61 -1.99
N ASN A 23 -9.99 -5.50 -1.79
CA ASN A 23 -10.92 -5.47 -2.91
C ASN A 23 -10.66 -4.19 -3.73
N PRO A 24 -10.52 -4.27 -5.07
CA PRO A 24 -10.20 -3.11 -5.91
C PRO A 24 -11.25 -1.99 -5.85
N ASN A 25 -12.48 -2.28 -5.41
CA ASN A 25 -13.55 -1.30 -5.25
C ASN A 25 -13.50 -0.55 -3.92
N VAL A 26 -12.54 -0.86 -3.04
CA VAL A 26 -12.42 -0.25 -1.72
C VAL A 26 -11.63 1.07 -1.81
N SER A 27 -12.33 2.17 -1.54
CA SER A 27 -11.79 3.55 -1.54
C SER A 27 -11.33 4.01 -0.15
N ARG A 28 -10.54 3.18 0.55
CA ARG A 28 -9.98 3.57 1.86
C ARG A 28 -9.10 4.81 1.71
N ASN A 29 -9.26 5.77 2.62
CA ASN A 29 -8.41 6.96 2.71
C ASN A 29 -6.93 6.67 3.03
N LEU A 30 -6.62 5.43 3.44
CA LEU A 30 -5.26 4.93 3.66
C LEU A 30 -4.63 4.34 2.40
N ASN A 31 -5.41 4.14 1.34
CA ASN A 31 -4.95 3.60 0.07
C ASN A 31 -4.56 4.75 -0.86
N GLY A 32 -3.43 4.63 -1.54
CA GLY A 32 -2.93 5.62 -2.49
C GLY A 32 -2.04 4.99 -3.56
N PHE A 33 -1.54 5.83 -4.48
CA PHE A 33 -0.68 5.39 -5.57
C PHE A 33 0.57 6.26 -5.70
N ARG A 34 1.60 5.69 -6.33
CA ARG A 34 2.80 6.41 -6.76
C ARG A 34 2.96 6.16 -8.26
N CYS A 35 3.17 7.24 -9.02
CA CYS A 35 3.45 7.12 -10.44
C CYS A 35 4.79 6.40 -10.66
N ALA A 36 4.86 5.60 -11.71
CA ALA A 36 6.08 5.00 -12.22
C ALA A 36 6.18 5.29 -13.71
N ARG A 37 7.42 5.38 -14.23
CA ARG A 37 7.71 5.51 -15.66
C ARG A 37 8.47 4.27 -16.10
N SER A 38 8.32 3.88 -17.37
CA SER A 38 9.24 2.93 -18.00
C SER A 38 10.69 3.44 -17.91
N PRO A 39 11.69 2.55 -17.87
CA PRO A 39 13.10 2.93 -17.94
C PRO A 39 13.41 3.85 -19.14
#